data_AF-A0A450SVE7-F1
#
_entry.id   AF-A0A450SVE7-F1
#
_cell.length_a   1.000
_cell.length_b   1.000
_cell.length_c   1.000
_cell.angle_alpha   90.00
_cell.angle_beta   90.00
_cell.angle_gamma   90.00
#
_symmetry.space_group_name_H-M   'P 1'
#
loop_
_entity.id
_entity.type
_entity.pdbx_description
1 polymer ?
#
loop_
_entity_poly.entity_id
_entity_poly.type
_entity_poly.pdbx_seq_one_letter_code
_entity_poly.pdbx_strand_id
1 'polypeptide(L)'
;MDIDPAEEAIVDALVRRIKARQSLLKEALLSEGDAEILPFIGAYSMDKGVTGLAREISGTAGFNLDEYRTAATQGNALKYLRARIEDLGVFTVLAGNLGSHHTDIDPSVFRGFALSDQIAPFVVLNDQDAKTAQCFTLLHEVAHLWLGGTGISGAAGEQKIERFCNDVAWEILLPDSDMQRDLRVPDTFDNQVLMDSIDEFATRRKISSGMVAYRLFRRGAIGQSRFEILTTTFHEQWRDNRIKNQKKDGGPDYYVVKRSRLGNALLNTAQRMLALGELSTTQVGTVLGVRALKVGNLFSGGGQPA
;
A
#
# COMPACT_ATOMS: atom_id res chain seq x y z
N MET A 1 9.09 -19.32 10.31
CA MET A 1 10.19 -19.38 9.33
C MET A 1 11.03 -18.18 9.68
N ASP A 2 12.24 -18.40 10.19
CA ASP A 2 13.12 -17.28 10.56
C ASP A 2 13.53 -16.57 9.26
N ILE A 3 13.33 -15.26 9.23
CA ILE A 3 13.69 -14.41 8.10
C ILE A 3 15.23 -14.42 7.99
N ASP A 4 15.76 -14.48 6.76
CA ASP A 4 17.20 -14.41 6.54
C ASP A 4 17.73 -13.05 7.07
N PRO A 5 18.74 -13.04 7.97
CA PRO A 5 19.34 -11.80 8.47
C PRO A 5 19.81 -10.84 7.38
N ALA A 6 20.18 -11.35 6.20
CA ALA A 6 20.53 -10.52 5.05
C ALA A 6 19.32 -9.76 4.49
N GLU A 7 18.15 -10.40 4.42
CA GLU A 7 16.91 -9.76 3.97
C GLU A 7 16.42 -8.71 4.99
N GLU A 8 16.52 -9.02 6.28
CA GLU A 8 16.22 -8.08 7.37
C GLU A 8 17.12 -6.82 7.28
N ALA A 9 18.42 -6.99 7.01
CA ALA A 9 19.34 -5.87 6.84
C ALA A 9 18.98 -4.97 5.63
N ILE A 10 18.47 -5.55 4.54
CA ILE A 10 18.01 -4.80 3.37
C ILE A 10 16.76 -3.97 3.71
N VAL A 11 15.81 -4.56 4.45
CA VAL A 11 14.61 -3.87 4.94
C VAL A 11 14.98 -2.71 5.86
N ASP A 12 15.88 -2.94 6.82
CA ASP A 12 16.39 -1.90 7.71
C ASP A 12 17.05 -0.74 6.95
N ALA A 13 17.85 -1.05 5.94
CA ALA A 13 18.45 -0.04 5.07
C ALA A 13 17.40 0.75 4.30
N LEU A 14 16.32 0.10 3.84
CA LEU A 14 15.20 0.77 3.19
C LEU A 14 14.48 1.73 4.15
N VAL A 15 14.15 1.27 5.36
CA VAL A 15 13.50 2.11 6.39
C VAL A 15 14.35 3.33 6.71
N ARG A 16 15.66 3.16 6.95
CA ARG A 16 16.58 4.27 7.22
C ARG A 16 16.61 5.29 6.08
N ARG A 17 16.60 4.83 4.83
CA ARG A 17 16.56 5.72 3.66
C ARG A 17 15.26 6.49 3.56
N ILE A 18 14.12 5.88 3.87
CA ILE A 18 12.83 6.59 3.84
C ILE A 18 12.73 7.57 5.02
N LYS A 19 13.19 7.21 6.22
CA LYS A 19 13.28 8.15 7.35
C LYS A 19 14.10 9.40 7.00
N ALA A 20 15.24 9.24 6.33
CA ALA A 20 16.04 10.38 5.87
C ALA A 20 15.28 11.29 4.88
N ARG A 21 14.42 10.72 4.00
CA ARG A 21 13.57 11.50 3.09
C ARG A 21 12.49 12.25 3.86
N GLN A 22 11.83 11.57 4.79
CA GLN A 22 10.79 12.16 5.63
C GLN A 22 11.34 13.33 6.43
N SER A 23 12.49 13.18 7.09
CA SER A 23 13.13 14.23 7.88
C SER A 23 13.43 15.47 7.04
N LEU A 24 14.07 15.30 5.88
CA LEU A 24 14.36 16.42 4.97
C LEU A 24 13.10 17.12 4.47
N LEU A 25 12.06 16.36 4.13
CA LEU A 25 10.81 16.94 3.66
C LEU A 25 10.08 17.69 4.78
N LYS A 26 10.06 17.12 5.98
CA LYS A 26 9.46 17.73 7.17
C LYS A 26 10.14 19.04 7.54
N GLU A 27 11.47 19.08 7.53
CA GLU A 27 12.23 20.30 7.80
C GLU A 27 11.88 21.42 6.81
N ALA A 28 11.76 21.09 5.52
CA ALA A 28 11.36 22.05 4.48
C ALA A 28 9.90 22.51 4.61
N LEU A 29 8.99 21.62 4.98
CA LEU A 29 7.60 21.99 5.25
C LEU A 29 7.50 22.94 6.45
N LEU A 30 8.29 22.71 7.50
CA LEU A 30 8.36 23.58 8.67
C LEU A 30 8.95 24.95 8.35
N SER A 31 9.93 25.04 7.44
CA SER A 31 10.53 26.31 7.05
C SER A 31 9.62 27.17 6.15
N GLU A 32 8.71 26.55 5.38
CA GLU A 32 7.66 27.24 4.60
C GLU A 32 6.72 28.06 5.51
N GLY A 33 6.66 27.77 6.82
CA GLY A 33 5.91 28.55 7.82
C GLY A 33 4.41 28.24 7.92
N ASP A 34 3.85 27.57 6.91
CA ASP A 34 2.44 27.14 6.83
C ASP A 34 2.31 25.60 6.82
N ALA A 35 3.18 24.89 7.56
CA ALA A 35 3.12 23.44 7.64
C ALA A 35 1.78 22.97 8.23
N GLU A 36 1.01 22.23 7.43
CA GLU A 36 -0.28 21.69 7.88
C GLU A 36 -0.06 20.57 8.91
N ILE A 37 -0.73 20.70 10.06
CA ILE A 37 -0.76 19.66 11.09
C ILE A 37 -1.97 18.78 10.81
N LEU A 38 -1.72 17.51 10.53
CA LEU A 38 -2.74 16.51 10.24
C LEU A 38 -3.36 15.98 11.54
N PRO A 39 -4.59 16.41 11.90
CA PRO A 39 -5.13 16.19 13.25
C PRO A 39 -5.54 14.74 13.50
N PHE A 40 -5.65 13.92 12.45
CA PHE A 40 -6.06 12.53 12.55
C PHE A 40 -4.92 11.58 12.96
N ILE A 41 -3.66 12.01 12.83
CA ILE A 41 -2.49 11.20 13.17
C ILE A 41 -2.45 10.98 14.69
N GLY A 42 -2.54 9.71 15.11
CA GLY A 42 -2.58 9.33 16.53
C GLY A 42 -3.86 9.72 17.28
N ALA A 43 -4.92 10.12 16.57
CA ALA A 43 -6.16 10.60 17.19
C ALA A 43 -7.16 9.48 17.54
N TYR A 44 -6.96 8.27 17.00
CA TYR A 44 -7.88 7.16 17.18
C TYR A 44 -7.43 6.22 18.30
N SER A 45 -8.41 5.72 19.04
CA SER A 45 -8.20 4.71 20.08
C SER A 45 -8.96 3.44 19.74
N MET A 46 -8.30 2.28 19.91
CA MET A 46 -8.85 0.98 19.51
C MET A 46 -10.13 0.60 20.27
N ASP A 47 -10.41 1.22 21.43
CA ASP A 47 -11.65 1.05 22.21
C ASP A 47 -12.90 1.51 21.47
N LYS A 48 -12.77 2.46 20.52
CA LYS A 48 -13.85 2.91 19.63
C LYS A 48 -14.18 1.87 18.53
N GLY A 49 -13.39 0.80 18.42
CA GLY A 49 -13.65 -0.36 17.56
C GLY A 49 -13.27 -0.16 16.09
N VAL A 50 -13.23 -1.29 15.36
CA VAL A 50 -12.81 -1.40 13.95
C VAL A 50 -13.73 -0.62 13.01
N THR A 51 -15.05 -0.81 13.12
CA THR A 51 -16.03 -0.14 12.24
C THR A 51 -15.98 1.38 12.37
N GLY A 52 -15.67 1.90 13.56
CA GLY A 52 -15.49 3.34 13.77
C GLY A 52 -14.30 3.88 12.98
N LEU A 53 -13.13 3.22 13.05
CA LEU A 53 -11.94 3.66 12.35
C LEU A 53 -12.09 3.51 10.83
N ALA A 54 -12.68 2.39 10.37
CA ALA A 54 -12.96 2.18 8.96
C ALA A 54 -13.83 3.31 8.37
N ARG A 55 -14.86 3.75 9.11
CA ARG A 55 -15.70 4.89 8.72
C ARG A 55 -14.94 6.21 8.74
N GLU A 56 -14.11 6.45 9.75
CA GLU A 56 -13.33 7.68 9.89
C GLU A 56 -12.29 7.82 8.78
N ILE A 57 -11.52 6.77 8.49
CA ILE A 57 -10.57 6.73 7.37
C ILE A 57 -11.31 6.96 6.06
N SER A 58 -12.39 6.21 5.80
CA SER A 58 -13.11 6.31 4.53
C SER A 58 -13.74 7.69 4.33
N GLY A 59 -14.34 8.25 5.39
CA GLY A 59 -14.96 9.57 5.37
C GLY A 59 -13.94 10.69 5.21
N THR A 60 -12.84 10.64 5.96
CA THR A 60 -11.77 11.65 5.90
C THR A 60 -11.12 11.63 4.52
N ALA A 61 -10.75 10.45 4.01
CA ALA A 61 -10.13 10.28 2.69
C ALA A 61 -11.09 10.55 1.51
N GLY A 62 -12.39 10.72 1.74
CA GLY A 62 -13.39 10.73 0.68
C GLY A 62 -13.33 9.45 -0.18
N PHE A 63 -12.99 8.32 0.43
CA PHE A 63 -12.89 7.03 -0.24
C PHE A 63 -14.28 6.46 -0.50
N ASN A 64 -14.56 6.13 -1.75
CA ASN A 64 -15.78 5.45 -2.18
C ASN A 64 -15.47 4.03 -2.64
N LEU A 65 -16.02 3.05 -1.93
CA LEU A 65 -15.79 1.64 -2.19
C LEU A 65 -16.38 1.17 -3.53
N ASP A 66 -17.50 1.73 -3.97
CA ASP A 66 -18.11 1.38 -5.25
C ASP A 66 -17.28 1.94 -6.41
N GLU A 67 -16.82 3.19 -6.30
CA GLU A 67 -15.90 3.79 -7.26
C GLU A 67 -14.60 2.97 -7.39
N TYR A 68 -14.00 2.57 -6.26
CA TYR A 68 -12.85 1.67 -6.23
C TYR A 68 -13.10 0.37 -7.02
N ARG A 69 -14.28 -0.22 -6.87
CA ARG A 69 -14.66 -1.48 -7.54
C ARG A 69 -14.93 -1.32 -9.04
N THR A 70 -15.40 -0.15 -9.47
CA THR A 70 -15.60 0.16 -10.90
C THR A 70 -14.30 0.35 -11.68
N ALA A 71 -13.16 0.50 -11.00
CA ALA A 71 -11.87 0.70 -11.65
C ALA A 71 -11.57 -0.41 -12.68
N ALA A 72 -11.20 -0.01 -13.90
CA ALA A 72 -10.99 -0.96 -15.00
C ALA A 72 -9.97 -2.06 -14.65
N THR A 73 -8.87 -1.68 -13.98
CA THR A 73 -7.82 -2.62 -13.55
C THR A 73 -7.52 -2.48 -12.06
N GLN A 74 -6.87 -3.49 -11.48
CA GLN A 74 -6.34 -3.44 -10.11
C GLN A 74 -5.32 -2.29 -9.94
N GLY A 75 -4.57 -1.95 -10.99
CA GLY A 75 -3.65 -0.81 -10.99
C GLY A 75 -4.38 0.53 -10.92
N ASN A 76 -5.52 0.67 -11.63
CA ASN A 76 -6.39 1.84 -11.52
C ASN A 76 -7.00 1.96 -10.13
N ALA A 77 -7.40 0.84 -9.52
CA ALA A 77 -7.95 0.80 -8.16
C ALA A 77 -6.91 1.27 -7.13
N LEU A 78 -5.66 0.79 -7.23
CA LEU A 78 -4.56 1.29 -6.39
C LEU A 78 -4.26 2.77 -6.62
N LYS A 79 -4.28 3.24 -7.88
CA LYS A 79 -4.06 4.66 -8.22
C LYS A 79 -5.14 5.54 -7.57
N TYR A 80 -6.40 5.13 -7.66
CA TYR A 80 -7.52 5.82 -7.01
C TYR A 80 -7.31 5.90 -5.49
N LEU A 81 -7.07 4.75 -4.86
CA LEU A 81 -6.89 4.69 -3.41
C LEU A 81 -5.71 5.54 -2.94
N ARG A 82 -4.56 5.44 -3.61
CA ARG A 82 -3.39 6.28 -3.31
C ARG A 82 -3.70 7.76 -3.43
N ALA A 83 -4.42 8.18 -4.46
CA ALA A 83 -4.80 9.59 -4.62
C ALA A 83 -5.66 10.08 -3.45
N ARG A 84 -6.68 9.30 -3.03
CA ARG A 84 -7.52 9.63 -1.86
C ARG A 84 -6.71 9.78 -0.57
N ILE A 85 -5.70 8.93 -0.37
CA ILE A 85 -4.81 9.01 0.80
C ILE A 85 -3.81 10.19 0.67
N GLU A 86 -3.27 10.42 -0.53
CA GLU A 86 -2.36 11.54 -0.80
C GLU A 86 -3.02 12.91 -0.66
N ASP A 87 -4.31 13.01 -0.99
CA ASP A 87 -5.11 14.24 -0.81
C ASP A 87 -5.27 14.64 0.67
N LEU A 88 -4.99 13.73 1.61
CA LEU A 88 -4.95 14.01 3.05
C LEU A 88 -3.61 14.56 3.55
N GLY A 89 -2.63 14.75 2.67
CA GLY A 89 -1.26 15.10 3.05
C GLY A 89 -0.38 13.90 3.42
N VAL A 90 -0.85 12.66 3.21
CA VAL A 90 -0.05 11.45 3.44
C VAL A 90 0.79 11.09 2.21
N PHE A 91 2.10 10.96 2.37
CA PHE A 91 3.01 10.59 1.27
C PHE A 91 3.03 9.08 1.04
N THR A 92 2.50 8.62 -0.10
CA THR A 92 2.54 7.18 -0.45
C THR A 92 3.66 6.85 -1.42
N VAL A 93 4.57 5.96 -1.04
CA VAL A 93 5.76 5.59 -1.83
C VAL A 93 5.78 4.10 -2.09
N LEU A 94 6.01 3.70 -3.34
CA LEU A 94 6.27 2.32 -3.73
C LEU A 94 7.78 2.08 -3.73
N ALA A 95 8.26 1.23 -2.84
CA ALA A 95 9.67 0.84 -2.75
C ALA A 95 9.81 -0.56 -2.19
N GLY A 96 10.28 -1.50 -3.01
CA GLY A 96 10.62 -2.87 -2.61
C GLY A 96 12.09 -3.20 -2.79
N ASN A 97 12.98 -2.21 -2.97
CA ASN A 97 14.42 -2.42 -3.14
C ASN A 97 15.26 -1.21 -2.77
N LEU A 98 16.59 -1.39 -2.77
CA LEU A 98 17.57 -0.34 -2.52
C LEU A 98 17.99 0.41 -3.81
N GLY A 99 17.15 0.44 -4.83
CA GLY A 99 17.41 1.13 -6.10
C GLY A 99 18.01 0.26 -7.19
N SER A 100 18.11 -1.05 -6.96
CA SER A 100 18.53 -2.07 -7.92
C SER A 100 17.68 -3.33 -7.75
N HIS A 101 17.40 -4.01 -8.86
CA HIS A 101 16.68 -5.30 -8.85
C HIS A 101 17.41 -6.40 -8.08
N HIS A 102 18.74 -6.30 -7.92
CA HIS A 102 19.53 -7.21 -7.09
C HIS A 102 19.25 -7.09 -5.58
N THR A 103 18.46 -6.09 -5.20
CA THR A 103 18.04 -5.85 -3.81
C THR A 103 16.52 -5.87 -3.68
N ASP A 104 15.82 -6.52 -4.62
CA ASP A 104 14.38 -6.75 -4.55
C ASP A 104 14.07 -7.58 -3.29
N ILE A 105 13.16 -7.08 -2.46
CA ILE A 105 12.75 -7.69 -1.19
C ILE A 105 11.47 -8.49 -1.45
N ASP A 106 11.46 -9.74 -1.04
CA ASP A 106 10.28 -10.60 -1.20
C ASP A 106 9.08 -10.07 -0.37
N PRO A 107 7.85 -10.06 -0.91
CA PRO A 107 6.65 -9.68 -0.16
C PRO A 107 6.36 -10.53 1.09
N SER A 108 6.97 -11.72 1.23
CA SER A 108 6.92 -12.52 2.46
C SER A 108 7.76 -11.93 3.60
N VAL A 109 8.79 -11.15 3.27
CA VAL A 109 9.66 -10.45 4.22
C VAL A 109 9.14 -9.05 4.51
N PHE A 110 8.74 -8.32 3.48
CA PHE A 110 8.33 -6.92 3.61
C PHE A 110 7.13 -6.61 2.70
N ARG A 111 6.04 -6.10 3.28
CA ARG A 111 4.87 -5.66 2.50
C ARG A 111 4.68 -4.15 2.52
N GLY A 112 4.87 -3.53 3.67
CA GLY A 112 4.73 -2.09 3.85
C GLY A 112 5.09 -1.67 5.26
N PHE A 113 5.21 -0.36 5.46
CA PHE A 113 5.31 0.26 6.77
C PHE A 113 4.80 1.70 6.73
N ALA A 114 4.36 2.20 7.88
CA ALA A 114 4.05 3.60 8.10
C ALA A 114 5.15 4.32 8.90
N LEU A 115 5.41 5.58 8.53
CA LEU A 115 6.11 6.53 9.39
C LEU A 115 5.10 7.59 9.81
N SER A 116 4.50 7.40 10.98
CA SER A 116 3.61 8.39 11.61
C SER A 116 4.37 9.66 11.97
N ASP A 117 3.85 10.78 11.47
CA ASP A 117 4.27 12.15 11.77
C ASP A 117 3.10 13.07 11.41
N GLN A 118 2.84 14.10 12.22
CA GLN A 118 1.70 15.00 11.99
C GLN A 118 1.90 15.97 10.82
N ILE A 119 3.13 16.16 10.33
CA ILE A 119 3.45 17.10 9.26
C ILE A 119 3.80 16.36 7.97
N ALA A 120 4.57 15.27 8.09
CA ALA A 120 5.02 14.51 6.94
C ALA A 120 4.82 12.99 7.13
N PRO A 121 3.58 12.47 7.25
CA PRO A 121 3.36 11.04 7.36
C PRO A 121 3.67 10.32 6.06
N PHE A 122 4.36 9.19 6.15
CA PHE A 122 4.68 8.34 4.99
C PHE A 122 4.02 6.96 5.13
N VAL A 123 3.53 6.44 4.01
CA VAL A 123 3.21 5.03 3.84
C VAL A 123 4.07 4.46 2.71
N VAL A 124 4.83 3.42 3.03
CA VAL A 124 5.67 2.72 2.05
C VAL A 124 5.06 1.36 1.74
N LEU A 125 4.94 1.03 0.45
CA LEU A 125 4.45 -0.25 -0.03
C LEU A 125 5.53 -0.96 -0.84
N ASN A 126 5.68 -2.26 -0.64
CA ASN A 126 6.58 -3.07 -1.45
C ASN A 126 6.02 -3.16 -2.88
N ASP A 127 6.79 -2.66 -3.85
CA ASP A 127 6.37 -2.60 -5.25
C ASP A 127 6.47 -3.94 -5.98
N GLN A 128 7.05 -4.96 -5.33
CA GLN A 128 7.11 -6.35 -5.78
C GLN A 128 5.85 -7.17 -5.47
N ASP A 129 4.98 -6.67 -4.59
CA ASP A 129 3.71 -7.32 -4.24
C ASP A 129 2.63 -7.07 -5.31
N ALA A 130 1.58 -7.91 -5.30
CA ALA A 130 0.43 -7.76 -6.18
C ALA A 130 -0.30 -6.44 -5.93
N LYS A 131 -0.90 -5.85 -6.98
CA LYS A 131 -1.62 -4.56 -6.84
C LYS A 131 -2.78 -4.62 -5.85
N THR A 132 -3.49 -5.73 -5.80
CA THR A 132 -4.57 -5.96 -4.81
C THR A 132 -4.04 -6.06 -3.38
N ALA A 133 -2.89 -6.71 -3.18
CA ALA A 133 -2.23 -6.77 -1.88
C ALA A 133 -1.72 -5.39 -1.46
N GLN A 134 -1.16 -4.60 -2.39
CA GLN A 134 -0.76 -3.20 -2.15
C GLN A 134 -1.94 -2.33 -1.69
N CYS A 135 -3.15 -2.50 -2.22
CA CYS A 135 -4.34 -1.78 -1.74
C CYS A 135 -4.65 -2.13 -0.28
N PHE A 136 -4.59 -3.41 0.06
CA PHE A 136 -4.84 -3.88 1.43
C PHE A 136 -3.77 -3.35 2.39
N THR A 137 -2.49 -3.51 2.05
CA THR A 137 -1.37 -2.99 2.83
C THR A 137 -1.48 -1.48 3.01
N LEU A 138 -1.85 -0.73 1.97
CA LEU A 138 -2.04 0.73 2.10
C LEU A 138 -3.07 1.09 3.18
N LEU A 139 -4.22 0.44 3.19
CA LEU A 139 -5.24 0.70 4.21
C LEU A 139 -4.81 0.24 5.60
N HIS A 140 -4.07 -0.86 5.68
CA HIS A 140 -3.47 -1.34 6.92
C HIS A 140 -2.50 -0.30 7.50
N GLU A 141 -1.54 0.19 6.70
CA GLU A 141 -0.57 1.19 7.14
C GLU A 141 -1.23 2.54 7.45
N VAL A 142 -2.29 2.91 6.72
CA VAL A 142 -3.09 4.10 7.02
C VAL A 142 -3.79 3.95 8.39
N ALA A 143 -4.29 2.76 8.74
CA ALA A 143 -4.85 2.54 10.07
C ALA A 143 -3.78 2.72 11.17
N HIS A 144 -2.54 2.29 10.94
CA HIS A 144 -1.42 2.57 11.85
C HIS A 144 -1.19 4.07 12.06
N LEU A 145 -1.30 4.89 11.00
CA LEU A 145 -1.18 6.35 11.13
C LEU A 145 -2.22 6.95 12.09
N TRP A 146 -3.49 6.51 12.01
CA TRP A 146 -4.55 6.96 12.93
C TRP A 146 -4.31 6.54 14.38
N LEU A 147 -3.63 5.41 14.61
CA LEU A 147 -3.23 4.95 15.93
C LEU A 147 -1.90 5.58 16.40
N GLY A 148 -1.21 6.32 15.53
CA GLY A 148 0.08 6.95 15.81
C GLY A 148 1.27 5.97 15.73
N GLY A 149 1.06 4.77 15.18
CA GLY A 149 2.08 3.73 15.04
C GLY A 149 3.18 4.11 14.03
N THR A 150 4.44 3.86 14.38
CA THR A 150 5.59 4.00 13.47
C THR A 150 6.36 2.69 13.37
N GLY A 151 6.80 2.32 12.17
CA GLY A 151 7.82 1.28 11.97
C GLY A 151 7.30 -0.05 11.44
N ILE A 152 8.15 -1.07 11.55
CA ILE A 152 7.90 -2.47 11.17
C ILE A 152 7.70 -3.25 12.46
N SER A 153 6.61 -4.01 12.56
CA SER A 153 6.18 -4.64 13.79
C SER A 153 6.91 -5.97 14.10
N GLY A 154 7.32 -6.20 15.36
CA GLY A 154 7.90 -7.43 15.93
C GLY A 154 7.52 -7.81 17.39
N ALA A 155 6.69 -7.07 18.15
CA ALA A 155 6.38 -7.33 19.58
C ALA A 155 4.94 -7.83 19.88
N ALA A 156 4.71 -8.39 21.09
CA ALA A 156 3.43 -9.00 21.47
C ALA A 156 2.25 -8.00 21.61
N GLY A 157 2.52 -6.76 22.07
CA GLY A 157 1.53 -5.67 22.05
C GLY A 157 1.18 -5.25 20.63
N GLU A 158 2.15 -5.37 19.71
CA GLU A 158 1.96 -5.04 18.31
C GLU A 158 1.06 -6.07 17.62
N GLN A 159 1.05 -7.34 18.01
CA GLN A 159 0.11 -8.31 17.43
C GLN A 159 -1.38 -7.93 17.58
N LYS A 160 -1.77 -7.24 18.66
CA LYS A 160 -3.15 -6.75 18.81
C LYS A 160 -3.44 -5.60 17.85
N ILE A 161 -2.49 -4.67 17.72
CA ILE A 161 -2.57 -3.55 16.79
C ILE A 161 -2.60 -4.07 15.35
N GLU A 162 -1.70 -4.98 15.00
CA GLU A 162 -1.64 -5.64 13.68
C GLU A 162 -2.97 -6.29 13.31
N ARG A 163 -3.58 -7.05 14.24
CA ARG A 163 -4.90 -7.65 14.00
C ARG A 163 -5.97 -6.58 13.81
N PHE A 164 -5.94 -5.52 14.62
CA PHE A 164 -6.88 -4.41 14.51
C PHE A 164 -6.75 -3.67 13.17
N CYS A 165 -5.54 -3.30 12.75
CA CYS A 165 -5.28 -2.64 11.46
C CYS A 165 -5.67 -3.55 10.27
N ASN A 166 -5.42 -4.85 10.36
CA ASN A 166 -5.91 -5.82 9.38
C ASN A 166 -7.43 -5.86 9.30
N ASP A 167 -8.11 -5.91 10.45
CA ASP A 167 -9.58 -5.92 10.48
C ASP A 167 -10.17 -4.61 9.94
N VAL A 168 -9.52 -3.47 10.17
CA VAL A 168 -9.90 -2.18 9.57
C VAL A 168 -9.73 -2.20 8.04
N ALA A 169 -8.60 -2.68 7.53
CA ALA A 169 -8.40 -2.81 6.08
C ALA A 169 -9.44 -3.74 5.43
N TRP A 170 -9.81 -4.83 6.12
CA TRP A 170 -10.90 -5.71 5.69
C TRP A 170 -12.25 -5.00 5.68
N GLU A 171 -12.60 -4.32 6.76
CA GLU A 171 -13.87 -3.60 6.87
C GLU A 171 -14.03 -2.55 5.76
N ILE A 172 -12.94 -1.91 5.33
CA ILE A 172 -12.95 -0.92 4.24
C ILE A 172 -13.08 -1.59 2.86
N LEU A 173 -12.27 -2.61 2.54
CA LEU A 173 -12.24 -3.20 1.18
C LEU A 173 -13.32 -4.26 0.94
N LEU A 174 -13.63 -5.02 1.98
CA LEU A 174 -14.54 -6.15 1.94
C LEU A 174 -15.37 -6.22 3.23
N PRO A 175 -16.33 -5.29 3.40
CA PRO A 175 -17.25 -5.29 4.52
C PRO A 175 -17.95 -6.65 4.68
N ASP A 176 -18.28 -7.00 5.91
CA ASP A 176 -18.71 -8.37 6.17
C ASP A 176 -20.04 -8.75 5.50
N SER A 177 -20.89 -7.76 5.29
CA SER A 177 -22.19 -7.84 4.60
C SER A 177 -22.06 -8.17 3.11
N ASP A 178 -20.97 -7.75 2.45
CA ASP A 178 -20.75 -8.03 1.02
C ASP A 178 -20.52 -9.52 0.79
N MET A 179 -19.77 -10.18 1.66
CA MET A 179 -19.55 -11.62 1.57
C MET A 179 -20.84 -12.40 1.80
N GLN A 180 -21.64 -12.00 2.79
CA GLN A 180 -22.91 -12.69 3.08
C GLN A 180 -23.92 -12.54 1.94
N ARG A 181 -23.95 -11.36 1.30
CA ARG A 181 -24.90 -11.05 0.22
C ARG A 181 -24.48 -11.66 -1.12
N ASP A 182 -23.19 -11.56 -1.47
CA ASP A 182 -22.74 -11.74 -2.85
C ASP A 182 -21.76 -12.90 -3.06
N LEU A 183 -21.29 -13.57 -2.01
CA LEU A 183 -20.43 -14.75 -2.11
C LEU A 183 -21.19 -16.01 -1.67
N ARG A 184 -21.62 -16.80 -2.67
CA ARG A 184 -22.17 -18.13 -2.41
C ARG A 184 -21.02 -19.11 -2.23
N VAL A 185 -20.89 -19.70 -1.04
CA VAL A 185 -19.97 -20.83 -0.80
C VAL A 185 -20.73 -22.11 -1.18
N PRO A 186 -20.33 -22.81 -2.26
CA PRO A 186 -21.04 -24.01 -2.67
C PRO A 186 -20.84 -25.14 -1.66
N ASP A 187 -21.91 -25.86 -1.32
CA ASP A 187 -21.87 -27.05 -0.49
C ASP A 187 -21.38 -28.26 -1.31
N THR A 188 -20.11 -28.22 -1.66
CA THR A 188 -19.43 -29.23 -2.46
C THR A 188 -17.99 -29.38 -1.97
N PHE A 189 -17.47 -30.60 -2.05
CA PHE A 189 -16.05 -30.90 -1.84
C PHE A 189 -15.19 -30.61 -3.09
N ASP A 190 -15.81 -30.27 -4.22
CA ASP A 190 -15.08 -29.85 -5.41
C ASP A 190 -14.42 -28.48 -5.17
N ASN A 191 -13.09 -28.47 -5.21
CA ASN A 191 -12.31 -27.25 -5.04
C ASN A 191 -12.42 -26.33 -6.26
N GLN A 192 -12.58 -26.87 -7.47
CA GLN A 192 -12.64 -26.06 -8.68
C GLN A 192 -13.89 -25.16 -8.68
N VAL A 193 -15.05 -25.71 -8.31
CA VAL A 193 -16.31 -24.94 -8.24
C VAL A 193 -16.22 -23.80 -7.22
N LEU A 194 -15.58 -24.03 -6.08
CA LEU A 194 -15.36 -22.97 -5.10
C LEU A 194 -14.33 -21.95 -5.60
N MET A 195 -13.26 -22.39 -6.26
CA MET A 195 -12.26 -21.49 -6.84
C MET A 195 -12.89 -20.53 -7.85
N ASP A 196 -13.69 -21.04 -8.78
CA ASP A 196 -14.35 -20.23 -9.79
C ASP A 196 -15.27 -19.17 -9.14
N SER A 197 -16.01 -19.57 -8.10
CA SER A 197 -16.87 -18.66 -7.31
C SER A 197 -16.05 -17.57 -6.59
N ILE A 198 -14.90 -17.95 -6.03
CA ILE A 198 -13.98 -17.01 -5.37
C ILE A 198 -13.36 -16.05 -6.38
N ASP A 199 -12.92 -16.53 -7.55
CA ASP A 199 -12.28 -15.72 -8.59
C ASP A 199 -13.26 -14.69 -9.17
N GLU A 200 -14.49 -15.10 -9.45
CA GLU A 200 -15.54 -14.20 -9.92
C GLU A 200 -15.81 -13.09 -8.88
N PHE A 201 -15.95 -13.47 -7.61
CA PHE A 201 -16.17 -12.54 -6.52
C PHE A 201 -14.99 -11.58 -6.33
N ALA A 202 -13.77 -12.10 -6.28
CA ALA A 202 -12.55 -11.32 -6.08
C ALA A 202 -12.33 -10.30 -7.22
N THR A 203 -12.60 -10.72 -8.46
CA THR A 203 -12.49 -9.87 -9.65
C THR A 203 -13.43 -8.67 -9.58
N ARG A 204 -14.70 -8.90 -9.22
CA ARG A 204 -15.70 -7.82 -9.05
C ARG A 204 -15.35 -6.87 -7.90
N ARG A 205 -14.65 -7.36 -6.87
CA ARG A 205 -14.25 -6.58 -5.69
C ARG A 205 -12.88 -5.93 -5.79
N LYS A 206 -12.12 -6.18 -6.86
CA LYS A 206 -10.74 -5.71 -7.05
C LYS A 206 -9.82 -6.09 -5.87
N ILE A 207 -9.94 -7.33 -5.41
CA ILE A 207 -9.09 -7.97 -4.40
C ILE A 207 -8.54 -9.29 -4.94
N SER A 208 -7.59 -9.93 -4.23
CA SER A 208 -7.08 -11.23 -4.68
C SER A 208 -7.98 -12.39 -4.24
N SER A 209 -7.97 -13.48 -5.01
CA SER A 209 -8.67 -14.72 -4.68
C SER A 209 -8.14 -15.34 -3.38
N GLY A 210 -6.83 -15.28 -3.16
CA GLY A 210 -6.21 -15.69 -1.89
C GLY A 210 -6.71 -14.89 -0.69
N MET A 211 -6.94 -13.58 -0.86
CA MET A 211 -7.53 -12.71 0.16
C MET A 211 -8.96 -13.17 0.52
N VAL A 212 -9.78 -13.50 -0.48
CA VAL A 212 -11.14 -14.01 -0.25
C VAL A 212 -11.10 -15.38 0.45
N ALA A 213 -10.23 -16.30 -0.01
CA ALA A 213 -10.04 -17.60 0.62
C ALA A 213 -9.63 -17.47 2.10
N TYR A 214 -8.70 -16.54 2.40
CA TYR A 214 -8.30 -16.24 3.78
C TYR A 214 -9.48 -15.73 4.62
N ARG A 215 -10.29 -14.83 4.08
CA ARG A 215 -11.45 -14.29 4.80
C ARG A 215 -12.53 -15.36 5.03
N LEU A 216 -12.74 -16.29 4.09
CA LEU A 216 -13.62 -17.45 4.27
C LEU A 216 -13.12 -18.38 5.38
N PHE A 217 -11.82 -18.68 5.38
CA PHE A 217 -11.19 -19.51 6.41
C PHE A 217 -11.33 -18.88 7.80
N ARG A 218 -11.04 -17.58 7.92
CA ARG A 218 -11.18 -16.82 9.18
C ARG A 218 -12.59 -16.82 9.75
N ARG A 219 -13.61 -16.96 8.91
CA ARG A 219 -15.03 -17.07 9.30
C ARG A 219 -15.48 -18.50 9.57
N GLY A 220 -14.62 -19.50 9.38
CA GLY A 220 -14.96 -20.91 9.50
C GLY A 220 -15.82 -21.44 8.35
N ALA A 221 -15.95 -20.71 7.24
CA ALA A 221 -16.72 -21.15 6.08
C ALA A 221 -16.01 -22.24 5.27
N ILE A 222 -14.69 -22.34 5.42
CA ILE A 222 -13.87 -23.43 4.89
C ILE A 222 -12.88 -23.90 5.97
N GLY A 223 -12.54 -25.19 5.97
CA GLY A 223 -11.54 -25.76 6.85
C GLY A 223 -10.09 -25.49 6.40
N GLN A 224 -9.14 -25.75 7.30
CA GLN A 224 -7.70 -25.54 7.08
C GLN A 224 -7.17 -26.22 5.82
N SER A 225 -7.46 -27.51 5.62
CA SER A 225 -6.97 -28.28 4.47
C SER A 225 -7.45 -27.69 3.14
N ARG A 226 -8.71 -27.25 3.08
CA ARG A 226 -9.28 -26.62 1.90
C ARG A 226 -8.66 -25.25 1.64
N PHE A 227 -8.46 -24.47 2.70
CA PHE A 227 -7.78 -23.19 2.62
C PHE A 227 -6.36 -23.32 2.05
N GLU A 228 -5.56 -24.27 2.55
CA GLU A 228 -4.20 -24.53 2.08
C GLU A 228 -4.15 -24.87 0.58
N ILE A 229 -5.04 -25.75 0.12
CA ILE A 229 -5.17 -26.12 -1.30
C ILE A 229 -5.47 -24.88 -2.14
N LEU A 230 -6.53 -24.12 -1.78
CA LEU A 230 -6.94 -22.92 -2.52
C LEU A 230 -5.80 -21.90 -2.59
N THR A 231 -5.15 -21.60 -1.47
CA THR A 231 -4.07 -20.60 -1.45
C THR A 231 -2.87 -21.01 -2.29
N THR A 232 -2.51 -22.29 -2.28
CA THR A 232 -1.40 -22.81 -3.08
C THR A 232 -1.72 -22.65 -4.56
N THR A 233 -2.91 -23.06 -4.99
CA THR A 233 -3.32 -22.98 -6.39
C THR A 233 -3.45 -21.54 -6.87
N PHE A 234 -4.06 -20.63 -6.08
CA PHE A 234 -4.15 -19.21 -6.45
C PHE A 234 -2.76 -18.56 -6.54
N HIS A 235 -1.84 -18.92 -5.66
CA HIS A 235 -0.48 -18.40 -5.70
C HIS A 235 0.28 -18.88 -6.95
N GLU A 236 0.14 -20.15 -7.32
CA GLU A 236 0.71 -20.71 -8.55
C GLU A 236 0.15 -20.02 -9.80
N GLN A 237 -1.18 -19.87 -9.89
CA GLN A 237 -1.84 -19.17 -10.99
C GLN A 237 -1.36 -17.72 -11.13
N TRP A 238 -1.22 -17.00 -10.01
CA TRP A 238 -0.70 -15.63 -10.01
C TRP A 238 0.74 -15.58 -10.50
N ARG A 239 1.61 -16.48 -10.03
CA ARG A 239 3.02 -16.56 -10.44
C ARG A 239 3.14 -16.83 -11.95
N ASP A 240 2.36 -17.77 -12.47
CA ASP A 240 2.38 -18.12 -13.89
C ASP A 240 1.91 -16.96 -14.77
N ASN A 241 0.86 -16.26 -14.34
CA ASN A 241 0.36 -15.06 -15.02
C ASN A 241 1.39 -13.92 -15.00
N ARG A 242 2.13 -13.74 -13.89
CA ARG A 242 3.22 -12.74 -13.80
C ARG A 242 4.33 -13.05 -14.80
N ILE A 243 4.78 -14.31 -14.90
CA ILE A 243 5.81 -14.75 -15.85
C ILE A 243 5.36 -14.54 -17.29
N LYS A 244 4.11 -14.88 -17.62
CA LYS A 244 3.54 -14.67 -18.97
C LYS A 244 3.51 -13.19 -19.35
N ASN A 245 3.15 -12.31 -18.42
CA ASN A 245 3.06 -10.87 -18.68
C ASN A 245 4.43 -10.18 -18.79
N GLN A 246 5.47 -10.69 -18.12
CA GLN A 246 6.84 -10.18 -18.24
C GLN A 246 7.48 -10.46 -19.61
N LYS A 247 6.97 -11.44 -20.38
CA LYS A 247 7.47 -11.79 -21.72
C LYS A 247 6.95 -10.87 -22.84
N LYS A 248 6.18 -9.82 -22.54
CA LYS A 248 5.74 -8.84 -23.53
C LYS A 248 6.80 -7.75 -23.68
N ASP A 249 7.29 -7.55 -24.90
CA ASP A 249 8.29 -6.52 -25.21
C ASP A 249 7.75 -5.10 -25.01
N GLY A 250 8.63 -4.22 -24.52
CA GLY A 250 8.36 -2.79 -24.33
C GLY A 250 8.01 -2.42 -22.88
N GLY A 251 9.03 -2.18 -22.05
CA GLY A 251 8.86 -1.62 -20.72
C GLY A 251 8.54 -0.11 -20.76
N PRO A 252 7.72 0.40 -19.83
CA PRO A 252 7.49 1.84 -19.71
C PRO A 252 8.80 2.59 -19.39
N ASP A 253 8.87 3.85 -19.81
CA ASP A 253 10.01 4.72 -19.56
C ASP A 253 10.35 4.80 -18.05
N TYR A 254 11.65 4.88 -17.74
CA TYR A 254 12.16 4.92 -16.37
C TYR A 254 11.52 6.04 -15.53
N TYR A 255 11.33 7.24 -16.10
CA TYR A 255 10.75 8.37 -15.38
C TYR A 255 9.24 8.20 -15.19
N VAL A 256 8.53 7.51 -16.09
CA VAL A 256 7.12 7.14 -15.88
C VAL A 256 6.98 6.20 -14.69
N VAL A 257 7.80 5.14 -14.64
CA VAL A 257 7.80 4.19 -13.51
C VAL A 257 8.19 4.89 -12.22
N LYS A 258 9.25 5.70 -12.25
CA LYS A 258 9.75 6.38 -11.05
C LYS A 258 8.74 7.38 -10.50
N ARG A 259 8.05 8.16 -11.34
CA ARG A 259 6.97 9.06 -10.89
C ARG A 259 5.82 8.29 -10.25
N SER A 260 5.37 7.21 -10.91
CA SER A 260 4.34 6.33 -10.36
C SER A 260 4.72 5.78 -8.99
N ARG A 261 5.99 5.39 -8.80
CA ARG A 261 6.49 4.92 -7.50
C ARG A 261 6.52 6.01 -6.42
N LEU A 262 6.83 7.25 -6.78
CA LEU A 262 6.96 8.34 -5.81
C LEU A 262 5.62 8.90 -5.33
N GLY A 263 4.56 8.78 -6.14
CA GLY A 263 3.27 9.41 -5.83
C GLY A 263 3.25 10.89 -6.21
N ASN A 264 2.05 11.43 -6.40
CA ASN A 264 1.88 12.81 -6.84
C ASN A 264 2.17 13.78 -5.71
N ALA A 265 1.71 13.49 -4.48
CA ALA A 265 1.95 14.34 -3.32
C ALA A 265 3.44 14.63 -3.11
N LEU A 266 4.28 13.59 -3.11
CA LEU A 266 5.72 13.75 -2.89
C LEU A 266 6.40 14.54 -4.02
N LEU A 267 6.03 14.26 -5.27
CA LEU A 267 6.58 14.97 -6.44
C LEU A 267 6.22 16.45 -6.41
N ASN A 268 4.94 16.77 -6.21
CA ASN A 268 4.43 18.13 -6.22
C ASN A 268 5.02 18.94 -5.05
N THR A 269 5.09 18.36 -3.85
CA THR A 269 5.67 19.04 -2.69
C THR A 269 7.17 19.24 -2.88
N ALA A 270 7.92 18.23 -3.35
CA ALA A 270 9.35 18.41 -3.62
C ALA A 270 9.63 19.46 -4.70
N GLN A 271 8.79 19.53 -5.74
CA GLN A 271 8.88 20.56 -6.78
C GLN A 271 8.57 21.95 -6.23
N ARG A 272 7.54 22.09 -5.39
CA ARG A 272 7.19 23.34 -4.70
C ARG A 272 8.34 23.81 -3.81
N MET A 273 8.89 22.93 -2.97
CA MET A 273 10.01 23.24 -2.08
C MET A 273 11.27 23.64 -2.84
N LEU A 274 11.52 23.06 -4.01
CA LEU A 274 12.61 23.49 -4.89
C LEU A 274 12.37 24.91 -5.43
N ALA A 275 11.14 25.19 -5.88
CA ALA A 275 10.78 26.48 -6.46
C ALA A 275 10.83 27.61 -5.42
N LEU A 276 10.49 27.33 -4.16
CA LEU A 276 10.59 28.26 -3.05
C LEU A 276 12.03 28.45 -2.53
N GLY A 277 12.95 27.55 -2.90
CA GLY A 277 14.33 27.58 -2.43
C GLY A 277 14.56 26.90 -1.06
N GLU A 278 13.51 26.32 -0.46
CA GLU A 278 13.58 25.57 0.81
C GLU A 278 14.39 24.28 0.69
N LEU A 279 14.37 23.65 -0.50
CA LEU A 279 15.21 22.51 -0.82
C LEU A 279 16.11 22.81 -2.03
N SER A 280 17.40 22.54 -1.89
CA SER A 280 18.31 22.48 -3.03
C SER A 280 18.01 21.28 -3.94
N THR A 281 18.46 21.33 -5.20
CA THR A 281 18.34 20.21 -6.15
C THR A 281 18.92 18.89 -5.60
N THR A 282 19.97 18.96 -4.78
CA THR A 282 20.58 17.79 -4.14
C THR A 282 19.65 17.21 -3.07
N GLN A 283 19.05 18.05 -2.21
CA GLN A 283 18.10 17.59 -1.21
C GLN A 283 16.84 17.01 -1.85
N VAL A 284 16.32 17.64 -2.92
CA VAL A 284 15.21 17.09 -3.72
C VAL A 284 15.59 15.73 -4.31
N GLY A 285 16.81 15.58 -4.81
CA GLY A 285 17.33 14.27 -5.25
C GLY A 285 17.24 13.22 -4.15
N THR A 286 17.62 13.57 -2.90
CA THR A 286 17.49 12.68 -1.75
C THR A 286 16.04 12.33 -1.46
N VAL A 287 15.14 13.32 -1.34
CA VAL A 287 13.70 13.15 -1.09
C VAL A 287 13.05 12.23 -2.13
N LEU A 288 13.37 12.43 -3.42
CA LEU A 288 12.82 11.63 -4.52
C LEU A 288 13.59 10.31 -4.74
N GLY A 289 14.68 10.08 -4.00
CA GLY A 289 15.54 8.91 -4.16
C GLY A 289 16.08 8.77 -5.59
N VAL A 290 16.60 9.87 -6.15
CA VAL A 290 17.30 9.93 -7.44
C VAL A 290 18.56 10.79 -7.33
N ARG A 291 19.44 10.68 -8.34
CA ARG A 291 20.57 11.60 -8.48
C ARG A 291 20.06 13.01 -8.80
N ALA A 292 20.70 14.04 -8.26
CA ALA A 292 20.35 15.46 -8.49
C ALA A 292 20.20 15.81 -9.98
N LEU A 293 21.10 15.30 -10.83
CA LEU A 293 21.08 15.48 -12.29
C LEU A 293 19.80 14.95 -12.97
N LYS A 294 19.05 14.06 -12.31
CA LYS A 294 17.81 13.47 -12.85
C LYS A 294 16.54 14.18 -12.36
N VAL A 295 16.67 15.15 -11.45
CA VAL A 295 15.52 15.85 -10.83
C VAL A 295 14.71 16.60 -11.89
N GLY A 296 15.36 17.36 -12.77
CA GLY A 296 14.67 18.10 -13.84
C GLY A 296 13.81 17.19 -14.73
N ASN A 297 14.34 16.02 -15.12
CA ASN A 297 13.62 15.06 -15.97
C ASN A 297 12.38 14.46 -15.28
N LEU A 298 12.38 14.34 -13.94
CA LEU A 298 11.20 13.90 -13.21
C LEU A 298 10.09 14.95 -13.23
N PHE A 299 10.41 16.24 -13.20
CA PHE A 299 9.43 17.31 -13.21
C PHE A 299 8.93 17.64 -14.63
N SER A 300 9.79 17.58 -15.64
CA SER A 300 9.43 17.91 -17.03
C SER A 300 8.49 16.90 -17.69
N GLY A 301 8.30 15.71 -17.12
CA GLY A 301 7.40 14.68 -17.67
C GLY A 301 5.91 14.86 -17.31
N GLY A 302 5.58 15.87 -16.49
CA GLY A 302 4.21 16.22 -16.10
C GLY A 302 3.56 17.19 -17.09
N GLY A 303 3.29 16.73 -18.32
CA GLY A 303 2.37 17.44 -19.20
C GLY A 303 0.99 17.52 -18.56
N GLN A 304 0.35 18.69 -18.63
CA GLN A 304 -1.02 18.96 -18.19
C GLN A 304 -1.98 17.81 -18.56
N PRO A 305 -2.96 17.47 -17.69
CA PRO A 305 -4.05 16.60 -18.10
C PRO A 305 -4.83 17.30 -19.21
N ALA A 306 -4.93 16.63 -20.36
CA ALA A 306 -6.02 16.85 -21.30
C ALA A 306 -7.27 16.16 -20.76
#